data_AF-A0A1A3TU77-F1
#
_entry.id   AF-A0A1A3TU77-F1
#
_cell.length_a   1.000
_cell.length_b   1.000
_cell.length_c   1.000
_cell.angle_alpha   90.00
_cell.angle_beta   90.00
_cell.angle_gamma   90.00
#
_symmetry.space_group_name_H-M   'P 1'
#
loop_
_entity.id
_entity.type
_entity.pdbx_description
1 polymer ?
#
loop_
_entity_poly.entity_id
_entity_poly.type
_entity_poly.pdbx_seq_one_letter_code
_entity_poly.pdbx_strand_id
1 'polypeptide(L)'
;EVIAANPRVFFQVYWLGDRDAIAARVERARAAGAVGLIVTTDWSFSHGRDWGSPSIPEKMDLKTIVKMSPEVITKPRWLLQWAKTMRPPELRVPNQGRRGEPGPPFFQAYGEWMGTPPPTWEDIAWLRELWGGPFMLKGVMRVDDAKKAVDAGVSAISVSNHGGNNLDGTPASIRALPAVAAAVGDQIEVLLDGGIRRGSDVVKAVALGARAVMIGRAYLWGLAAAGQPGVENVLDILRGGIDSALMGLGLSSVHDLGPDHVLVPPGFTRALGVPSPG
;
A
#
# COMPACT_ATOMS: atom_id res chain seq x y z
N GLU A 1 -17.02 10.20 5.07
CA GLU A 1 -16.85 9.42 6.32
C GLU A 1 -15.39 9.30 6.72
N VAL A 2 -14.53 8.57 5.98
CA VAL A 2 -13.11 8.37 6.35
C VAL A 2 -12.35 9.68 6.56
N ILE A 3 -12.48 10.65 5.65
CA ILE A 3 -11.82 11.98 5.78
C ILE A 3 -12.36 12.77 6.99
N ALA A 4 -13.63 12.60 7.35
CA ALA A 4 -14.18 13.24 8.54
C ALA A 4 -13.58 12.67 9.83
N ALA A 5 -13.20 11.39 9.84
CA ALA A 5 -12.48 10.77 10.96
C ALA A 5 -10.99 11.15 10.99
N ASN A 6 -10.37 11.43 9.84
CA ASN A 6 -8.98 11.89 9.75
C ASN A 6 -8.79 12.82 8.54
N PRO A 7 -8.54 14.12 8.73
CA PRO A 7 -8.36 15.06 7.62
C PRO A 7 -7.04 14.89 6.86
N ARG A 8 -6.09 14.07 7.36
CA ARG A 8 -4.79 13.81 6.71
C ARG A 8 -4.81 12.55 5.82
N VAL A 9 -5.94 12.29 5.18
CA VAL A 9 -6.14 11.08 4.37
C VAL A 9 -5.62 11.27 2.94
N PHE A 10 -4.73 10.38 2.54
CA PHE A 10 -4.35 10.17 1.15
C PHE A 10 -5.36 9.22 0.50
N PHE A 11 -5.75 9.50 -0.75
CA PHE A 11 -6.65 8.63 -1.50
C PHE A 11 -5.86 7.75 -2.46
N GLN A 12 -5.99 6.44 -2.31
CA GLN A 12 -5.38 5.49 -3.23
C GLN A 12 -6.34 5.13 -4.37
N VAL A 13 -5.80 5.12 -5.58
CA VAL A 13 -6.51 4.79 -6.83
C VAL A 13 -5.71 3.74 -7.61
N TYR A 14 -6.44 2.79 -8.19
CA TYR A 14 -5.93 1.87 -9.21
C TYR A 14 -6.20 2.45 -10.58
N TRP A 15 -5.29 2.21 -11.52
CA TRP A 15 -5.55 2.49 -12.93
C TRP A 15 -6.57 1.48 -13.45
N LEU A 16 -7.80 1.93 -13.61
CA LEU A 16 -8.96 1.09 -13.85
C LEU A 16 -9.93 1.88 -14.72
N GLY A 17 -10.43 1.32 -15.81
CA GLY A 17 -11.29 2.03 -16.76
C GLY A 17 -10.54 3.08 -17.58
N ASP A 18 -11.29 3.97 -18.23
CA ASP A 18 -10.73 5.05 -19.06
C ASP A 18 -10.34 6.30 -18.24
N ARG A 19 -9.75 7.29 -18.94
CA ARG A 19 -9.35 8.57 -18.33
C ARG A 19 -10.54 9.28 -17.68
N ASP A 20 -11.73 9.25 -18.26
CA ASP A 20 -12.91 9.92 -17.70
C ASP A 20 -13.35 9.26 -16.37
N ALA A 21 -13.34 7.93 -16.31
CA ALA A 21 -13.67 7.18 -15.11
C ALA A 21 -12.65 7.42 -13.99
N ILE A 22 -11.36 7.47 -14.32
CA ILE A 22 -10.30 7.79 -13.35
C ILE A 22 -10.41 9.24 -12.89
N ALA A 23 -10.61 10.19 -13.80
CA ALA A 23 -10.78 11.61 -13.49
C ALA A 23 -11.94 11.83 -12.53
N ALA A 24 -13.11 11.24 -12.80
CA ALA A 24 -14.27 11.35 -11.92
C ALA A 24 -14.00 10.86 -10.48
N ARG A 25 -13.21 9.79 -10.32
CA ARG A 25 -12.82 9.27 -8.99
C ARG A 25 -11.85 10.20 -8.28
N VAL A 26 -10.87 10.74 -8.99
CA VAL A 26 -9.89 11.69 -8.44
C VAL A 26 -10.57 12.99 -8.03
N GLU A 27 -11.47 13.52 -8.87
CA GLU A 27 -12.28 14.70 -8.55
C GLU A 27 -13.16 14.47 -7.32
N ARG A 28 -13.77 13.28 -7.20
CA ARG A 28 -14.54 12.92 -6.00
C ARG A 28 -13.66 12.93 -4.74
N ALA A 29 -12.44 12.40 -4.84
CA ALA A 29 -11.50 12.41 -3.73
C ALA A 29 -11.03 13.82 -3.36
N ARG A 30 -10.74 14.67 -4.35
CA ARG A 30 -10.37 16.08 -4.15
C ARG A 30 -11.49 16.84 -3.47
N ALA A 31 -12.71 16.74 -4.00
CA ALA A 31 -13.90 17.39 -3.45
C ALA A 31 -14.24 16.90 -2.03
N ALA A 32 -13.85 15.67 -1.68
CA ALA A 32 -14.02 15.14 -0.33
C ALA A 32 -12.94 15.63 0.66
N GLY A 33 -11.86 16.25 0.18
CA GLY A 33 -10.78 16.80 1.00
C GLY A 33 -9.59 15.86 1.19
N ALA A 34 -9.34 14.91 0.29
CA ALA A 34 -8.11 14.11 0.34
C ALA A 34 -6.88 15.02 0.15
N VAL A 35 -5.84 14.81 0.96
CA VAL A 35 -4.64 15.69 0.97
C VAL A 35 -3.56 15.25 0.00
N GLY A 36 -3.69 14.06 -0.58
CA GLY A 36 -2.78 13.54 -1.58
C GLY A 36 -3.37 12.33 -2.32
N LEU A 37 -2.78 12.00 -3.46
CA LEU A 37 -3.16 10.87 -4.29
C LEU A 37 -2.05 9.81 -4.30
N ILE A 38 -2.42 8.54 -4.20
CA ILE A 38 -1.51 7.40 -4.37
C ILE A 38 -2.00 6.59 -5.56
N VAL A 39 -1.18 6.47 -6.59
CA VAL A 39 -1.46 5.63 -7.76
C VAL A 39 -0.63 4.36 -7.66
N THR A 40 -1.32 3.21 -7.63
CA THR A 40 -0.66 1.90 -7.53
C THR A 40 -0.58 1.25 -8.90
N THR A 41 0.64 0.88 -9.33
CA THR A 41 0.90 0.35 -10.68
C THR A 41 1.57 -1.04 -10.70
N ASP A 42 1.84 -1.63 -9.54
CA ASP A 42 2.65 -2.88 -9.41
C ASP A 42 1.85 -4.20 -9.50
N TRP A 43 0.74 -4.25 -10.23
CA TRP A 43 -0.09 -5.45 -10.34
C TRP A 43 0.20 -6.31 -11.56
N SER A 44 0.37 -7.61 -11.31
CA SER A 44 0.63 -8.65 -12.33
C SER A 44 -0.51 -9.68 -12.44
N PHE A 45 -1.59 -9.53 -11.66
CA PHE A 45 -2.71 -10.47 -11.57
C PHE A 45 -2.28 -11.93 -11.36
N SER A 46 -1.21 -12.16 -10.60
CA SER A 46 -0.86 -13.52 -10.18
C SER A 46 -1.81 -13.98 -9.09
N HIS A 47 -2.52 -15.08 -9.32
CA HIS A 47 -3.49 -15.65 -8.38
C HIS A 47 -2.97 -16.92 -7.68
N GLY A 48 -1.84 -17.45 -8.13
CA GLY A 48 -1.25 -18.68 -7.62
C GLY A 48 -0.56 -18.45 -6.28
N ARG A 49 -1.00 -19.18 -5.25
CA ARG A 49 -0.26 -19.32 -3.99
C ARG A 49 -0.06 -20.81 -3.73
N ASP A 50 1.17 -21.21 -3.44
CA ASP A 50 1.54 -22.63 -3.27
C ASP A 50 0.78 -23.32 -2.14
N TRP A 51 0.39 -22.57 -1.11
CA TRP A 51 -0.43 -23.05 0.02
C TRP A 51 -1.93 -22.81 -0.16
N GLY A 52 -2.36 -22.39 -1.35
CA GLY A 52 -3.74 -22.04 -1.67
C GLY A 52 -4.10 -20.60 -1.30
N SER A 53 -5.11 -20.08 -2.01
CA SER A 53 -5.76 -18.81 -1.70
C SER A 53 -7.09 -19.09 -1.02
N PRO A 54 -7.43 -18.41 0.10
CA PRO A 54 -8.76 -18.53 0.68
C PRO A 54 -9.83 -18.26 -0.37
N SER A 55 -10.84 -19.12 -0.45
CA SER A 55 -11.97 -18.92 -1.36
C SER A 55 -12.75 -17.69 -0.90
N ILE A 56 -12.77 -16.65 -1.74
CA ILE A 56 -13.59 -15.46 -1.50
C ILE A 56 -14.93 -15.70 -2.18
N PRO A 57 -16.05 -15.77 -1.44
CA PRO A 57 -17.36 -15.93 -2.07
C PRO A 57 -17.78 -14.65 -2.78
N GLU A 58 -18.38 -14.80 -3.97
CA GLU A 58 -18.92 -13.68 -4.75
C GLU A 58 -20.09 -12.99 -4.04
N LYS A 59 -20.93 -13.79 -3.38
CA LYS A 59 -22.08 -13.33 -2.59
C LYS A 59 -22.26 -14.20 -1.37
N MET A 60 -22.87 -13.63 -0.34
CA MET A 60 -23.19 -14.34 0.89
C MET A 60 -24.64 -14.85 0.86
N ASP A 61 -24.95 -15.74 -0.09
CA ASP A 61 -26.25 -16.42 -0.16
C ASP A 61 -26.36 -17.58 0.84
N LEU A 62 -27.57 -18.14 1.00
CA LEU A 62 -27.80 -19.26 1.93
C LEU A 62 -26.86 -20.44 1.69
N LYS A 63 -26.57 -20.75 0.42
CA LYS A 63 -25.64 -21.82 0.04
C LYS A 63 -24.23 -21.53 0.55
N THR A 64 -23.75 -20.31 0.39
CA THR A 64 -22.44 -19.87 0.86
C THR A 64 -22.37 -19.87 2.38
N ILE A 65 -23.40 -19.37 3.07
CA ILE A 65 -23.49 -19.37 4.53
C ILE A 65 -23.41 -20.81 5.07
N VAL A 66 -24.17 -21.74 4.50
CA VAL A 66 -24.13 -23.16 4.89
C VAL A 66 -22.73 -23.74 4.66
N LYS A 67 -22.13 -23.48 3.48
CA LYS A 67 -20.78 -23.93 3.14
C LYS A 67 -19.72 -23.42 4.13
N MET A 68 -19.80 -22.16 4.54
CA MET A 68 -18.81 -21.52 5.43
C MET A 68 -19.11 -21.71 6.92
N SER A 69 -20.30 -22.21 7.27
CA SER A 69 -20.74 -22.34 8.67
C SER A 69 -19.79 -23.12 9.58
N PRO A 70 -19.09 -24.21 9.15
CA PRO A 70 -18.16 -24.91 10.04
C PRO A 70 -16.97 -24.04 10.48
N GLU A 71 -16.48 -23.16 9.61
CA GLU A 71 -15.38 -22.24 9.91
C GLU A 71 -15.80 -21.07 10.81
N VAL A 72 -17.08 -20.72 10.78
CA VAL A 72 -17.65 -19.56 11.48
C VAL A 72 -18.13 -19.95 12.88
N ILE A 73 -18.76 -21.13 13.04
CA ILE A 73 -19.30 -21.60 14.33
C ILE A 73 -18.17 -21.77 15.36
N THR A 74 -16.96 -22.12 14.93
CA THR A 74 -15.77 -22.19 15.79
C THR A 74 -15.24 -20.81 16.22
N LYS A 75 -15.83 -19.72 15.74
CA LYS A 75 -15.43 -18.32 16.00
C LYS A 75 -16.60 -17.52 16.60
N PRO A 76 -17.07 -17.84 17.81
CA PRO A 76 -18.31 -17.29 18.37
C PRO A 76 -18.31 -15.76 18.49
N ARG A 77 -17.17 -15.13 18.82
CA ARG A 77 -17.06 -13.67 18.90
C ARG A 77 -17.29 -13.00 17.54
N TRP A 78 -16.68 -13.53 16.48
CA TRP A 78 -16.86 -13.03 15.12
C TRP A 78 -18.30 -13.25 14.64
N LEU A 79 -18.86 -14.45 14.89
CA LEU A 79 -20.24 -14.75 14.55
C LEU A 79 -21.21 -13.79 15.23
N LEU A 80 -21.05 -13.54 16.53
CA LEU A 80 -21.89 -12.60 17.28
C LEU A 80 -21.76 -11.16 16.77
N GLN A 81 -20.58 -10.75 16.29
CA GLN A 81 -20.39 -9.42 15.71
C GLN A 81 -21.28 -9.22 14.47
N TRP A 82 -21.34 -10.21 13.58
CA TRP A 82 -22.17 -10.16 12.37
C TRP A 82 -23.64 -10.48 12.64
N ALA A 83 -23.94 -11.39 13.56
CA ALA A 83 -25.32 -11.71 13.93
C ALA A 83 -26.07 -10.45 14.43
N LYS A 84 -25.39 -9.56 15.16
CA LYS A 84 -25.95 -8.28 15.63
C LYS A 84 -26.35 -7.32 14.51
N THR A 85 -25.72 -7.40 13.34
CA THR A 85 -26.05 -6.51 12.23
C THR A 85 -27.27 -6.99 11.44
N MET A 86 -27.68 -8.26 11.64
CA MET A 86 -28.72 -8.94 10.85
C MET A 86 -28.48 -8.91 9.33
N ARG A 87 -27.26 -8.58 8.91
CA ARG A 87 -26.85 -8.44 7.51
C ARG A 87 -25.58 -9.24 7.29
N PRO A 88 -25.58 -10.22 6.37
CA PRO A 88 -24.36 -10.92 6.04
C PRO A 88 -23.32 -9.95 5.46
N PRO A 89 -22.01 -10.24 5.63
CA PRO A 89 -20.97 -9.41 5.06
C PRO A 89 -21.04 -9.39 3.52
N GLU A 90 -21.01 -8.19 2.93
CA GLU A 90 -20.84 -7.98 1.49
C GLU A 90 -19.42 -7.48 1.18
N LEU A 91 -18.87 -7.90 0.03
CA LEU A 91 -17.57 -7.44 -0.44
C LEU A 91 -17.74 -6.43 -1.59
N ARG A 92 -17.69 -5.14 -1.23
CA ARG A 92 -17.76 -4.01 -2.17
C ARG A 92 -16.49 -3.19 -2.15
N VAL A 93 -16.30 -2.41 -3.20
CA VAL A 93 -15.19 -1.44 -3.33
C VAL A 93 -15.75 -0.01 -3.36
N PRO A 94 -16.16 0.54 -2.20
CA PRO A 94 -16.84 1.85 -2.13
C PRO A 94 -15.97 2.99 -2.67
N ASN A 95 -14.65 2.85 -2.63
CA ASN A 95 -13.72 3.81 -3.21
C ASN A 95 -13.84 3.90 -4.75
N GLN A 96 -14.38 2.89 -5.43
CA GLN A 96 -14.58 2.86 -6.88
C GLN A 96 -15.96 3.36 -7.36
N GLY A 97 -16.93 3.55 -6.46
CA GLY A 97 -18.29 4.00 -6.84
C GLY A 97 -18.37 5.46 -7.25
N ARG A 98 -19.47 5.91 -7.86
CA ARG A 98 -19.70 7.36 -7.99
C ARG A 98 -20.19 7.95 -6.67
N ARG A 99 -20.22 9.28 -6.57
CA ARG A 99 -20.74 9.96 -5.37
C ARG A 99 -22.19 9.55 -5.13
N GLY A 100 -22.48 9.07 -3.92
CA GLY A 100 -23.83 8.60 -3.53
C GLY A 100 -24.13 7.15 -3.90
N GLU A 101 -23.22 6.46 -4.59
CA GLU A 101 -23.35 5.03 -4.88
C GLU A 101 -22.58 4.18 -3.86
N PRO A 102 -23.03 2.95 -3.56
CA PRO A 102 -22.35 2.04 -2.64
C PRO A 102 -21.01 1.50 -3.16
N GLY A 103 -20.70 1.75 -4.44
CA GLY A 103 -19.58 1.16 -5.16
C GLY A 103 -19.89 -0.25 -5.69
N PRO A 104 -19.13 -0.68 -6.72
CA PRO A 104 -19.36 -1.98 -7.35
C PRO A 104 -19.00 -3.13 -6.41
N PRO A 105 -19.57 -4.34 -6.63
CA PRO A 105 -19.07 -5.57 -6.04
C PRO A 105 -17.60 -5.79 -6.41
N PHE A 106 -16.85 -6.43 -5.52
CA PHE A 106 -15.41 -6.64 -5.70
C PHE A 106 -15.06 -7.32 -7.01
N PHE A 107 -15.74 -8.42 -7.37
CA PHE A 107 -15.45 -9.17 -8.60
C PHE A 107 -15.73 -8.37 -9.88
N GLN A 108 -16.72 -7.48 -9.87
CA GLN A 108 -16.97 -6.58 -11.00
C GLN A 108 -15.80 -5.60 -11.18
N ALA A 109 -15.39 -4.92 -10.10
CA ALA A 109 -14.27 -4.00 -10.16
C ALA A 109 -12.94 -4.70 -10.49
N TYR A 110 -12.77 -5.93 -10.00
CA TYR A 110 -11.60 -6.75 -10.28
C TYR A 110 -11.53 -7.13 -11.76
N GLY A 111 -12.66 -7.55 -12.34
CA GLY A 111 -12.74 -7.86 -13.77
C GLY A 111 -12.47 -6.64 -14.66
N GLU A 112 -13.02 -5.48 -14.31
CA GLU A 112 -12.75 -4.22 -15.01
C GLU A 112 -11.26 -3.87 -14.97
N TRP A 113 -10.64 -4.02 -13.80
CA TRP A 113 -9.22 -3.76 -13.63
C TRP A 113 -8.34 -4.71 -14.46
N MET A 114 -8.64 -6.01 -14.47
CA MET A 114 -7.94 -6.99 -15.31
C MET A 114 -8.06 -6.67 -16.80
N GLY A 115 -9.20 -6.08 -17.22
CA GLY A 115 -9.43 -5.64 -18.59
C GLY A 115 -8.85 -4.28 -18.94
N THR A 116 -8.33 -3.53 -17.97
CA THR A 116 -7.79 -2.18 -18.18
C THR A 116 -6.30 -2.27 -18.53
N PRO A 117 -5.85 -1.71 -19.68
CA PRO A 117 -4.43 -1.62 -20.00
C PRO A 117 -3.65 -0.83 -18.95
N PRO A 118 -2.39 -1.19 -18.65
CA PRO A 118 -1.54 -0.39 -17.77
C PRO A 118 -1.38 1.05 -18.29
N PRO A 119 -1.25 2.05 -17.40
CA PRO A 119 -1.03 3.44 -17.81
C PRO A 119 0.34 3.61 -18.48
N THR A 120 0.43 4.54 -19.42
CA THR A 120 1.71 5.06 -19.90
C THR A 120 2.30 6.11 -18.94
N TRP A 121 3.52 6.57 -19.18
CA TRP A 121 4.10 7.66 -18.37
C TRP A 121 3.39 9.00 -18.63
N GLU A 122 2.89 9.22 -19.85
CA GLU A 122 2.06 10.37 -20.19
C GLU A 122 0.72 10.35 -19.44
N ASP A 123 0.14 9.15 -19.24
CA ASP A 123 -1.05 8.98 -18.40
C ASP A 123 -0.79 9.34 -16.94
N ILE A 124 0.38 8.96 -16.40
CA ILE A 124 0.78 9.32 -15.03
C ILE A 124 0.99 10.84 -14.90
N ALA A 125 1.67 11.46 -15.86
CA ALA A 125 1.87 12.91 -15.89
C ALA A 125 0.53 13.66 -15.96
N TRP A 126 -0.37 13.24 -16.85
CA TRP A 126 -1.73 13.78 -16.96
C TRP A 126 -2.50 13.64 -15.65
N LEU A 127 -2.47 12.48 -15.01
CA LEU A 127 -3.20 12.25 -13.76
C LEU A 127 -2.64 13.09 -12.60
N ARG A 128 -1.32 13.29 -12.58
CA ARG A 128 -0.64 14.17 -11.62
C ARG A 128 -1.04 15.62 -11.81
N GLU A 129 -1.07 16.11 -13.04
CA GLU A 129 -1.54 17.45 -13.39
C GLU A 129 -3.01 17.64 -13.01
N LEU A 130 -3.85 16.66 -13.35
CA LEU A 130 -5.26 16.67 -12.96
C LEU A 130 -5.37 16.79 -11.44
N TRP A 131 -4.65 15.98 -10.66
CA TRP A 131 -4.71 16.03 -9.20
C TRP A 131 -4.30 17.39 -8.61
N GLY A 132 -3.17 17.94 -9.06
CA GLY A 132 -2.70 19.27 -8.67
C GLY A 132 -2.14 19.40 -7.25
N GLY A 133 -1.76 18.30 -6.61
CA GLY A 133 -1.23 18.28 -5.23
C GLY A 133 -0.25 17.13 -4.96
N PRO A 134 0.01 16.78 -3.70
CA PRO A 134 0.88 15.65 -3.35
C PRO A 134 0.46 14.37 -4.05
N PHE A 135 1.35 13.80 -4.85
CA PHE A 135 1.08 12.67 -5.73
C PHE A 135 2.19 11.63 -5.60
N MET A 136 1.82 10.41 -5.20
CA MET A 136 2.74 9.31 -5.01
C MET A 136 2.51 8.20 -6.03
N LEU A 137 3.57 7.78 -6.71
CA LEU A 137 3.56 6.56 -7.51
C LEU A 137 4.04 5.38 -6.65
N LYS A 138 3.17 4.39 -6.43
CA LYS A 138 3.42 3.23 -5.58
C LYS A 138 3.72 2.00 -6.41
N GLY A 139 4.79 1.30 -6.05
CA GLY A 139 5.19 0.05 -6.70
C GLY A 139 6.52 0.12 -7.45
N VAL A 140 7.34 1.13 -7.17
CA VAL A 140 8.57 1.39 -7.90
C VAL A 140 9.71 0.55 -7.31
N MET A 141 10.15 -0.47 -8.04
CA MET A 141 11.26 -1.35 -7.61
C MET A 141 12.57 -1.10 -8.35
N ARG A 142 12.57 -0.26 -9.38
CA ARG A 142 13.70 -0.07 -10.29
C ARG A 142 14.12 1.39 -10.38
N VAL A 143 15.40 1.59 -10.66
CA VAL A 143 16.04 2.91 -10.79
C VAL A 143 15.56 3.65 -12.05
N ASP A 144 15.40 2.96 -13.18
CA ASP A 144 14.88 3.53 -14.41
C ASP A 144 13.42 4.01 -14.26
N ASP A 145 12.57 3.23 -13.60
CA ASP A 145 11.20 3.65 -13.30
C ASP A 145 11.15 4.81 -12.30
N ALA A 146 12.04 4.83 -11.30
CA ALA A 146 12.13 5.94 -10.36
C ALA A 146 12.49 7.26 -11.06
N LYS A 147 13.42 7.23 -12.02
CA LYS A 147 13.78 8.40 -12.84
C LYS A 147 12.62 8.87 -13.71
N LYS A 148 11.91 7.95 -14.37
CA LYS A 148 10.73 8.30 -15.16
C LYS A 148 9.59 8.88 -14.29
N ALA A 149 9.48 8.43 -13.03
CA ALA A 149 8.54 9.02 -12.09
C ALA A 149 8.89 10.46 -11.75
N VAL A 150 10.19 10.76 -11.55
CA VAL A 150 10.69 12.14 -11.43
C VAL A 150 10.36 12.95 -12.68
N ASP A 151 10.60 12.41 -13.89
CA ASP A 151 10.31 13.09 -15.15
C ASP A 151 8.80 13.37 -15.34
N ALA A 152 7.94 12.47 -14.89
CA ALA A 152 6.48 12.69 -14.85
C ALA A 152 6.04 13.73 -13.80
N GLY A 153 6.96 14.15 -12.92
CA GLY A 153 6.77 15.15 -11.88
C GLY A 153 5.88 14.69 -10.73
N VAL A 154 5.92 13.40 -10.38
CA VAL A 154 5.33 12.93 -9.13
C VAL A 154 6.04 13.61 -7.95
N SER A 155 5.37 13.80 -6.81
CA SER A 155 6.03 14.39 -5.63
C SER A 155 6.70 13.34 -4.75
N ALA A 156 6.30 12.08 -4.89
CA ALA A 156 6.85 10.97 -4.12
C ALA A 156 6.76 9.64 -4.88
N ILE A 157 7.59 8.68 -4.49
CA ILE A 157 7.48 7.27 -4.87
C ILE A 157 7.42 6.39 -3.63
N SER A 158 6.82 5.21 -3.77
CA SER A 158 6.98 4.13 -2.80
C SER A 158 7.72 2.95 -3.42
N VAL A 159 8.84 2.58 -2.81
CA VAL A 159 9.53 1.32 -3.06
C VAL A 159 8.71 0.20 -2.45
N SER A 160 8.04 -0.57 -3.31
CA SER A 160 6.98 -1.51 -2.94
C SER A 160 6.98 -2.68 -3.92
N ASN A 161 6.81 -3.89 -3.39
CA ASN A 161 6.50 -5.09 -4.16
C ASN A 161 5.11 -5.64 -3.81
N HIS A 162 4.20 -4.74 -3.41
CA HIS A 162 2.85 -5.06 -2.96
C HIS A 162 2.81 -6.02 -1.76
N GLY A 163 3.81 -5.96 -0.88
CA GLY A 163 3.95 -6.86 0.26
C GLY A 163 4.21 -8.32 -0.13
N GLY A 164 4.80 -8.55 -1.31
CA GLY A 164 5.12 -9.87 -1.86
C GLY A 164 3.91 -10.60 -2.44
N ASN A 165 2.86 -9.87 -2.85
CA ASN A 165 1.58 -10.47 -3.25
C ASN A 165 1.35 -10.55 -4.76
N ASN A 166 2.18 -9.89 -5.57
CA ASN A 166 1.94 -9.77 -7.02
C ASN A 166 2.91 -10.62 -7.85
N LEU A 167 4.19 -10.26 -7.93
CA LEU A 167 5.18 -11.01 -8.71
C LEU A 167 6.14 -11.76 -7.79
N ASP A 168 6.03 -13.09 -7.76
CA ASP A 168 6.96 -13.93 -7.00
C ASP A 168 8.39 -13.84 -7.56
N GLY A 169 9.39 -14.04 -6.69
CA GLY A 169 10.81 -13.84 -7.01
C GLY A 169 11.26 -12.37 -7.01
N THR A 170 10.33 -11.40 -6.87
CA THR A 170 10.71 -10.00 -6.67
C THR A 170 11.48 -9.85 -5.36
N PRO A 171 12.66 -9.19 -5.34
CA PRO A 171 13.41 -8.97 -4.10
C PRO A 171 12.57 -8.24 -3.04
N ALA A 172 12.94 -8.39 -1.76
CA ALA A 172 12.39 -7.55 -0.71
C ALA A 172 12.64 -6.06 -1.04
N SER A 173 11.61 -5.22 -0.91
CA SER A 173 11.63 -3.80 -1.27
C SER A 173 12.81 -3.03 -0.64
N ILE A 174 13.15 -3.32 0.62
CA ILE A 174 14.29 -2.72 1.32
C ILE A 174 15.65 -2.96 0.62
N ARG A 175 15.77 -4.00 -0.22
CA ARG A 175 16.98 -4.26 -1.00
C ARG A 175 17.11 -3.34 -2.21
N ALA A 176 16.01 -2.84 -2.75
CA ALA A 176 16.00 -1.88 -3.85
C ALA A 176 16.09 -0.42 -3.35
N LEU A 177 15.64 -0.18 -2.10
CA LEU A 177 15.52 1.14 -1.51
C LEU A 177 16.79 2.01 -1.63
N PRO A 178 18.01 1.56 -1.24
CA PRO A 178 19.19 2.43 -1.29
C PRO A 178 19.52 2.91 -2.70
N ALA A 179 19.39 2.02 -3.69
CA ALA A 179 19.70 2.35 -5.09
C ALA A 179 18.66 3.31 -5.68
N VAL A 180 17.37 3.11 -5.36
CA VAL A 180 16.29 4.00 -5.80
C VAL A 180 16.42 5.38 -5.13
N ALA A 181 16.64 5.42 -3.82
CA ALA A 181 16.80 6.67 -3.07
C ALA A 181 18.01 7.48 -3.58
N ALA A 182 19.15 6.83 -3.77
CA ALA A 182 20.33 7.50 -4.32
C ALA A 182 20.12 8.04 -5.75
N ALA A 183 19.34 7.34 -6.58
CA ALA A 183 19.11 7.74 -7.96
C ALA A 183 18.19 8.96 -8.12
N VAL A 184 17.24 9.15 -7.21
CA VAL A 184 16.33 10.32 -7.25
C VAL A 184 16.82 11.47 -6.39
N GLY A 185 17.62 11.19 -5.35
CA GLY A 185 18.16 12.21 -4.44
C GLY A 185 17.05 13.03 -3.79
N ASP A 186 17.23 14.36 -3.76
CA ASP A 186 16.28 15.29 -3.16
C ASP A 186 15.17 15.77 -4.11
N GLN A 187 15.05 15.18 -5.31
CA GLN A 187 14.07 15.62 -6.30
C GLN A 187 12.63 15.31 -5.89
N ILE A 188 12.42 14.16 -5.23
CA ILE A 188 11.11 13.67 -4.76
C ILE A 188 11.29 12.90 -3.45
N GLU A 189 10.22 12.74 -2.68
CA GLU A 189 10.29 11.92 -1.46
C GLU A 189 10.21 10.42 -1.78
N VAL A 190 11.02 9.61 -1.10
CA VAL A 190 11.03 8.15 -1.26
C VAL A 190 10.45 7.50 -0.03
N LEU A 191 9.39 6.71 -0.20
CA LEU A 191 8.80 5.91 0.85
C LEU A 191 9.08 4.43 0.62
N LEU A 192 8.86 3.62 1.67
CA LEU A 192 8.97 2.17 1.61
C LEU A 192 7.70 1.50 2.15
N ASP A 193 7.27 0.43 1.50
CA ASP A 193 6.40 -0.57 2.13
C ASP A 193 6.91 -1.99 1.90
N GLY A 194 6.18 -2.98 2.42
CA GLY A 194 6.50 -4.40 2.20
C GLY A 194 7.42 -4.97 3.27
N GLY A 195 6.80 -5.43 4.37
CA GLY A 195 7.51 -6.21 5.41
C GLY A 195 7.75 -5.49 6.74
N ILE A 196 7.38 -4.21 6.88
CA ILE A 196 7.52 -3.48 8.16
C ILE A 196 6.65 -4.10 9.27
N ARG A 197 7.28 -4.62 10.33
CA ARG A 197 6.58 -5.25 11.46
C ARG A 197 7.07 -4.79 12.83
N ARG A 198 8.23 -4.13 12.89
CA ARG A 198 8.85 -3.61 14.12
C ARG A 198 9.32 -2.17 13.91
N GLY A 199 9.45 -1.43 15.01
CA GLY A 199 10.02 -0.08 14.96
C GLY A 199 11.45 -0.05 14.40
N SER A 200 12.26 -1.08 14.69
CA SER A 200 13.59 -1.24 14.09
C SER A 200 13.58 -1.37 12.56
N ASP A 201 12.49 -1.87 11.97
CA ASP A 201 12.36 -1.97 10.51
C ASP A 201 12.14 -0.56 9.92
N VAL A 202 11.39 0.28 10.62
CA VAL A 202 11.23 1.70 10.29
C VAL A 202 12.58 2.41 10.33
N VAL A 203 13.33 2.25 11.41
CA VAL A 203 14.67 2.86 11.58
C VAL A 203 15.61 2.45 10.45
N LYS A 204 15.67 1.15 10.11
CA LYS A 204 16.48 0.66 8.98
C LYS A 204 16.05 1.27 7.65
N ALA A 205 14.75 1.33 7.38
CA ALA A 205 14.24 1.92 6.15
C ALA A 205 14.63 3.40 6.04
N VAL A 206 14.45 4.17 7.12
CA VAL A 206 14.78 5.60 7.14
C VAL A 206 16.28 5.82 6.95
N ALA A 207 17.12 5.09 7.70
CA ALA A 207 18.57 5.11 7.54
C ALA A 207 19.04 4.77 6.12
N LEU A 208 18.29 3.94 5.39
CA LEU A 208 18.59 3.53 4.02
C LEU A 208 17.98 4.45 2.94
N GLY A 209 17.43 5.60 3.32
CA GLY A 209 16.98 6.65 2.40
C GLY A 209 15.47 6.76 2.22
N ALA A 210 14.65 6.05 3.02
CA ALA A 210 13.21 6.31 3.05
C ALA A 210 12.90 7.53 3.93
N ARG A 211 12.01 8.41 3.45
CA ARG A 211 11.43 9.48 4.26
C ARG A 211 10.44 8.97 5.31
N ALA A 212 9.64 7.98 4.90
CA ALA A 212 8.62 7.36 5.73
C ALA A 212 8.35 5.93 5.25
N VAL A 213 7.65 5.16 6.08
CA VAL A 213 7.21 3.82 5.71
C VAL A 213 5.69 3.71 5.75
N MET A 214 5.13 2.83 4.93
CA MET A 214 3.73 2.43 5.00
C MET A 214 3.60 1.02 5.54
N ILE A 215 2.58 0.80 6.39
CA ILE A 215 2.27 -0.50 6.98
C ILE A 215 1.00 -1.09 6.35
N GLY A 216 1.00 -2.40 6.11
CA GLY A 216 -0.13 -3.14 5.54
C GLY A 216 -0.67 -4.18 6.52
N ARG A 217 -0.27 -5.44 6.35
CA ARG A 217 -0.74 -6.58 7.18
C ARG A 217 -0.64 -6.36 8.69
N ALA A 218 0.35 -5.60 9.17
CA ALA A 218 0.54 -5.36 10.61
C ALA A 218 -0.72 -4.80 11.29
N TYR A 219 -1.27 -3.69 10.79
CA TYR A 219 -2.47 -3.10 11.40
C TYR A 219 -3.71 -3.95 11.13
N LEU A 220 -3.78 -4.66 10.00
CA LEU A 220 -4.89 -5.57 9.69
C LEU A 220 -4.97 -6.73 10.67
N TRP A 221 -3.83 -7.25 11.14
CA TRP A 221 -3.79 -8.27 12.19
C TRP A 221 -4.28 -7.71 13.53
N GLY A 222 -3.87 -6.49 13.90
CA GLY A 222 -4.41 -5.80 15.07
C GLY A 222 -5.93 -5.62 14.98
N LEU A 223 -6.40 -5.14 13.84
CA LEU A 223 -7.83 -4.96 13.55
C LEU A 223 -8.61 -6.27 13.69
N ALA A 224 -8.10 -7.36 13.11
CA ALA A 224 -8.74 -8.66 13.17
C ALA A 224 -8.75 -9.27 14.58
N ALA A 225 -7.72 -8.98 15.38
CA ALA A 225 -7.59 -9.53 16.73
C ALA A 225 -8.47 -8.78 17.76
N ALA A 226 -8.51 -7.45 17.69
CA ALA A 226 -9.12 -6.63 18.74
C ALA A 226 -9.76 -5.32 18.25
N GLY A 227 -10.05 -5.18 16.96
CA GLY A 227 -10.65 -3.95 16.42
C GLY A 227 -9.70 -2.75 16.52
N GLN A 228 -10.24 -1.56 16.79
CA GLN A 228 -9.46 -0.33 16.96
C GLN A 228 -8.35 -0.46 18.02
N PRO A 229 -8.60 -0.97 19.25
CA PRO A 229 -7.53 -1.19 20.24
C PRO A 229 -6.37 -2.04 19.72
N GLY A 230 -6.64 -3.03 18.86
CA GLY A 230 -5.60 -3.83 18.26
C GLY A 230 -4.76 -3.08 17.24
N VAL A 231 -5.36 -2.15 16.48
CA VAL A 231 -4.62 -1.24 15.59
C VAL A 231 -3.76 -0.28 16.40
N GLU A 232 -4.29 0.31 17.46
CA GLU A 232 -3.57 1.22 18.36
C GLU A 232 -2.35 0.52 18.98
N ASN A 233 -2.52 -0.70 19.50
CA ASN A 233 -1.41 -1.49 20.04
C ASN A 233 -0.31 -1.77 18.99
N VAL A 234 -0.65 -2.01 17.72
CA VAL A 234 0.35 -2.16 16.65
C VAL A 234 1.13 -0.87 16.44
N LEU A 235 0.46 0.29 16.46
CA LEU A 235 1.11 1.59 16.34
C LEU A 235 2.03 1.89 17.54
N ASP A 236 1.60 1.54 18.76
CA ASP A 236 2.41 1.69 19.97
C ASP A 236 3.67 0.82 19.94
N ILE A 237 3.56 -0.44 19.49
CA ILE A 237 4.72 -1.34 19.31
C ILE A 237 5.72 -0.77 18.30
N LEU A 238 5.23 -0.21 17.19
CA LEU A 238 6.09 0.42 16.20
C LEU A 238 6.79 1.66 16.79
N ARG A 239 6.03 2.53 17.47
CA ARG A 239 6.57 3.73 18.12
C ARG A 239 7.63 3.39 19.17
N GLY A 240 7.30 2.52 20.14
CA GLY A 240 8.25 2.12 21.17
C GLY A 240 9.49 1.41 20.61
N GLY A 241 9.34 0.69 19.49
CA GLY A 241 10.45 0.08 18.77
C GLY A 241 11.35 1.10 18.05
N ILE A 242 10.80 2.23 17.58
CA ILE A 242 11.58 3.34 17.03
C ILE A 242 12.36 4.01 18.16
N ASP A 243 11.68 4.34 19.26
CA ASP A 243 12.29 4.99 20.43
C ASP A 243 13.45 4.15 21.00
N SER A 244 13.23 2.83 21.14
CA SER A 244 14.27 1.90 21.62
C SER A 244 15.46 1.80 20.67
N ALA A 245 15.21 1.83 19.35
CA ALA A 245 16.27 1.76 18.35
C ALA A 245 17.11 3.05 18.30
N LEU A 246 16.47 4.21 18.35
CA LEU A 246 17.18 5.50 18.42
C LEU A 246 18.01 5.60 19.69
N MET A 247 17.44 5.21 20.84
CA MET A 247 18.17 5.16 22.11
C MET A 247 19.40 4.24 22.03
N GLY A 248 19.25 3.05 21.43
CA GLY A 248 20.36 2.11 21.25
C GLY A 248 21.45 2.61 20.29
N LEU A 249 21.11 3.50 19.36
CA LEU A 249 22.05 4.16 18.45
C LEU A 249 22.62 5.47 19.01
N GLY A 250 22.16 5.93 20.17
CA GLY A 250 22.55 7.22 20.73
C GLY A 250 22.01 8.43 19.97
N LEU A 251 20.90 8.27 19.23
CA LEU A 251 20.27 9.32 18.44
C LEU A 251 19.01 9.87 19.13
N SER A 252 18.74 11.15 18.90
CA SER A 252 17.57 11.84 19.45
C SER A 252 16.41 11.95 18.47
N SER A 253 16.69 11.80 17.17
CA SER A 253 15.73 12.01 16.09
C SER A 253 15.94 11.00 14.96
N VAL A 254 14.83 10.62 14.30
CA VAL A 254 14.88 9.85 13.05
C VAL A 254 15.56 10.62 11.92
N HIS A 255 15.67 11.94 12.02
CA HIS A 255 16.37 12.79 11.05
C HIS A 255 17.89 12.68 11.14
N ASP A 256 18.41 12.15 12.25
CA ASP A 256 19.86 11.92 12.44
C ASP A 256 20.30 10.56 11.85
N LEU A 257 19.35 9.76 11.35
CA LEU A 257 19.64 8.46 10.77
C LEU A 257 20.32 8.59 9.41
N GLY A 258 21.36 7.79 9.24
CA GLY A 258 22.12 7.65 8.00
C GLY A 258 22.51 6.19 7.74
N PRO A 259 23.06 5.89 6.56
CA PRO A 259 23.37 4.52 6.14
C PRO A 259 24.43 3.83 7.01
N ASP A 260 25.27 4.60 7.70
CA ASP A 260 26.27 4.14 8.67
C ASP A 260 25.66 3.55 9.96
N HIS A 261 24.39 3.84 10.25
CA HIS A 261 23.67 3.27 11.39
C HIS A 261 23.14 1.85 11.11
N VAL A 262 23.32 1.33 9.90
CA VAL A 262 22.86 -0.01 9.51
C VAL A 262 24.02 -0.79 8.90
N LEU A 263 24.32 -1.95 9.48
CA LEU A 263 25.25 -2.90 8.87
C LEU A 263 24.60 -3.58 7.66
N VAL A 264 24.97 -3.15 6.46
CA VAL A 264 24.50 -3.72 5.19
C VAL A 264 25.56 -4.67 4.63
N PRO A 265 25.30 -5.99 4.54
CA PRO A 265 26.30 -6.92 4.04
C PRO A 265 26.53 -6.74 2.52
N PRO A 266 27.72 -7.10 2.01
CA PRO A 266 27.99 -7.12 0.57
C PRO A 266 26.93 -7.93 -0.19
N GLY A 267 26.47 -7.40 -1.33
CA GLY A 267 25.45 -8.05 -2.17
C GLY A 267 24.01 -7.96 -1.64
N PHE A 268 23.77 -7.27 -0.52
CA PHE A 268 22.40 -7.01 -0.05
C PHE A 268 21.62 -6.13 -1.02
N THR A 269 22.14 -4.94 -1.31
CA THR A 269 21.50 -3.96 -2.19
C THR A 269 21.38 -4.49 -3.62
N ARG A 270 20.20 -4.30 -4.22
CA ARG A 270 19.89 -4.67 -5.60
C ARG A 270 19.60 -3.40 -6.40
N ALA A 271 20.55 -2.99 -7.23
CA ALA A 271 20.34 -1.94 -8.22
C ALA A 271 19.64 -2.53 -9.45
N LEU A 272 18.32 -2.39 -9.50
CA LEU A 272 17.51 -2.87 -10.62
C LEU A 272 17.31 -1.74 -11.63
N GLY A 273 17.36 -2.04 -12.93
CA GLY A 273 17.16 -1.03 -13.98
C GLY A 273 18.31 -0.03 -14.14
N VAL A 274 19.52 -0.42 -13.74
CA VAL A 274 20.75 0.30 -14.07
C VAL A 274 21.41 -0.35 -15.30
N PRO A 275 22.10 0.41 -16.16
CA PRO A 275 22.91 -0.17 -17.23
C PRO A 275 23.90 -1.19 -16.65
N SER A 276 24.12 -2.31 -17.35
CA SER A 276 25.18 -3.24 -16.98
C SER A 276 26.52 -2.49 -16.98
N PRO A 277 27.37 -2.67 -15.97
CA PRO A 277 28.76 -2.23 -16.08
C PRO A 277 29.37 -2.97 -17.26
N GLY A 278 29.77 -2.21 -18.29
CA GLY A 278 30.42 -2.73 -19.48
C GLY A 278 31.82 -3.28 -19.20
#